data_AF-A0A9Q1RSB0-F1
#
_entry.id   AF-A0A9Q1RSB0-F1
#
_cell.length_a   1.000
_cell.length_b   1.000
_cell.length_c   1.000
_cell.angle_alpha   90.00
_cell.angle_beta   90.00
_cell.angle_gamma   90.00
#
_symmetry.space_group_name_H-M   'P 1'
#
loop_
_entity.id
_entity.type
_entity.pdbx_description
1 polymer ?
#
loop_
_entity_poly.entity_id
_entity_poly.type
_entity_poly.pdbx_seq_one_letter_code
_entity_poly.pdbx_strand_id
1 'polypeptide(L)'
;MLLTRLLDTNPETRISIEQIRNDPWFRKGYKEVKSYLDDEFQLKTPASSSSDDAGKLLNAFHIISLSSGVNLSGLLKCLGGKDTVDVERFVSAESAERIMQRIEEVAKAEGMRVTGKNGAAVRVEGQNGKFVLVMEINRLTEKVVIVEVKRKEIGAGPDREIWKLKFKPQLSEFIL
;
A
#
# COMPACT_ATOMS: atom_id res chain seq x y z
N MET A 1 -0.91 -17.49 28.40
CA MET A 1 -0.26 -17.08 27.13
C MET A 1 -0.68 -15.66 26.80
N LEU A 2 0.15 -14.88 26.08
CA LEU A 2 -0.22 -13.51 25.68
C LEU A 2 -1.54 -13.49 24.89
N LEU A 3 -1.73 -14.44 23.98
CA LEU A 3 -2.90 -14.50 23.09
C LEU A 3 -4.24 -14.60 23.82
N THR A 4 -4.31 -15.35 24.92
CA THR A 4 -5.56 -15.50 25.69
C THR A 4 -5.95 -14.22 26.43
N ARG A 5 -4.96 -13.40 26.82
CA ARG A 5 -5.20 -12.09 27.47
C ARG A 5 -5.50 -11.00 26.45
N LEU A 6 -4.97 -11.15 25.23
CA LEU A 6 -5.21 -10.25 24.10
C LEU A 6 -6.63 -10.43 23.52
N LEU A 7 -7.08 -11.69 23.40
CA LEU A 7 -8.40 -12.05 22.87
C LEU A 7 -9.50 -12.12 23.95
N ASP A 8 -9.28 -11.48 25.10
CA ASP A 8 -10.32 -11.35 26.13
C ASP A 8 -11.48 -10.52 25.58
N THR A 9 -12.69 -11.09 25.60
CA THR A 9 -13.91 -10.44 25.14
C THR A 9 -14.31 -9.26 26.02
N ASN A 10 -13.94 -9.27 27.30
CA ASN A 10 -14.23 -8.17 28.21
C ASN A 10 -13.12 -7.10 28.12
N PRO A 11 -13.44 -5.86 27.68
CA PRO A 11 -12.43 -4.81 27.51
C PRO A 11 -11.75 -4.37 28.81
N GLU A 12 -12.45 -4.48 29.95
CA GLU A 12 -11.91 -4.08 31.26
C GLU A 12 -10.83 -5.04 31.77
N THR A 13 -10.90 -6.30 31.37
CA THR A 13 -9.93 -7.35 31.77
C THR A 13 -8.93 -7.68 30.66
N ARG A 14 -9.16 -7.17 29.45
CA ARG A 14 -8.24 -7.28 28.32
C ARG A 14 -6.91 -6.61 28.65
N ILE A 15 -5.83 -7.30 28.28
CA ILE A 15 -4.46 -6.79 28.49
C ILE A 15 -4.26 -5.43 27.81
N SER A 16 -3.67 -4.48 28.53
CA SER A 16 -3.37 -3.14 27.99
C SER A 16 -2.10 -3.15 27.13
N ILE A 17 -1.92 -2.13 26.29
CA ILE A 17 -0.70 -1.97 25.46
C ILE A 17 0.56 -1.97 26.33
N GLU A 18 0.53 -1.28 27.47
CA GLU A 18 1.64 -1.23 28.42
C GLU A 18 1.97 -2.62 29.00
N GLN A 19 0.95 -3.43 29.26
CA GLN A 19 1.14 -4.80 29.73
C GLN A 19 1.64 -5.72 28.60
N ILE A 20 1.21 -5.52 27.34
CA ILE A 20 1.73 -6.26 26.17
C ILE A 20 3.22 -5.96 25.98
N ARG A 21 3.62 -4.67 26.03
CA ARG A 21 5.03 -4.24 25.91
C ARG A 21 5.94 -4.88 26.93
N ASN A 22 5.40 -5.20 28.12
CA ASN A 22 6.12 -5.82 29.21
C ASN A 22 6.03 -7.35 29.23
N ASP A 23 5.24 -7.98 28.35
CA ASP A 23 5.09 -9.43 28.31
C ASP A 23 6.38 -10.12 27.82
N PRO A 24 6.86 -11.19 28.50
CA PRO A 24 8.08 -11.89 28.11
C PRO A 24 8.08 -12.44 26.68
N TRP A 25 6.92 -12.85 26.17
CA TRP A 25 6.80 -13.33 24.78
C TRP A 25 6.96 -12.19 23.79
N PHE A 26 6.38 -11.01 24.08
CA PHE A 26 6.45 -9.84 23.20
C PHE A 26 7.84 -9.19 23.19
N ARG A 27 8.53 -9.12 24.34
CA ARG A 27 9.86 -8.50 24.42
C ARG A 27 10.95 -9.29 23.68
N LYS A 28 10.72 -10.56 23.37
CA LYS A 28 11.71 -11.40 22.71
C LYS A 28 11.93 -10.98 21.25
N GLY A 29 12.94 -10.14 21.02
CA GLY A 29 13.32 -9.65 19.69
C GLY A 29 12.61 -8.37 19.23
N TYR A 30 11.79 -7.75 20.09
CA TYR A 30 11.11 -6.49 19.77
C TYR A 30 12.09 -5.32 19.68
N LYS A 31 11.98 -4.56 18.58
CA LYS A 31 12.63 -3.25 18.38
C LYS A 31 11.53 -2.25 18.11
N GLU A 32 11.49 -1.15 18.86
CA GLU A 32 10.50 -0.10 18.67
C GLU A 32 10.69 0.57 17.30
N VAL A 33 9.70 0.42 16.43
CA VAL A 33 9.69 1.05 15.11
C VAL A 33 8.90 2.35 15.23
N LYS A 34 9.52 3.47 14.83
CA LYS A 34 8.84 4.77 14.73
C LYS A 34 7.69 4.66 13.71
N SER A 35 6.54 5.24 14.06
CA SER A 35 5.28 5.27 13.30
C SER A 35 5.41 5.09 11.77
N TYR A 36 4.76 4.05 11.24
CA TYR A 36 4.72 3.63 9.83
C TYR A 36 3.95 4.56 8.88
N LEU A 37 3.20 5.55 9.40
CA LEU A 37 2.31 6.36 8.57
C LEU A 37 3.08 7.27 7.59
N ASP A 38 4.31 7.62 7.92
CA ASP A 38 5.18 8.41 7.03
C ASP A 38 5.94 7.52 6.02
N ASP A 39 5.95 6.20 6.22
CA ASP A 39 6.80 5.25 5.51
C ASP A 39 6.03 4.51 4.39
N GLU A 40 4.69 4.46 4.47
CA GLU A 40 3.86 3.74 3.49
C GLU A 40 3.76 4.45 2.13
N PHE A 41 4.01 5.76 2.09
CA PHE A 41 4.04 6.59 0.88
C PHE A 41 5.45 7.02 0.48
N GLN A 42 6.47 6.64 1.25
CA GLN A 42 7.86 6.86 0.85
C GLN A 42 8.30 5.74 -0.09
N LEU A 43 8.82 6.13 -1.25
CA LEU A 43 9.51 5.21 -2.12
C LEU A 43 10.74 4.70 -1.37
N LYS A 44 10.76 3.43 -0.98
CA LYS A 44 11.91 2.82 -0.31
C LYS A 44 13.13 3.00 -1.22
N THR A 45 14.13 3.75 -0.76
CA THR A 45 15.41 3.90 -1.43
C THR A 45 16.20 2.58 -1.27
N PRO A 46 17.01 2.18 -2.26
CA PRO A 46 17.57 0.81 -2.37
C PRO A 46 18.75 0.53 -1.44
N ALA A 47 18.80 1.14 -0.25
CA ALA A 47 19.97 1.05 0.63
C ALA A 47 20.02 -0.21 1.53
N SER A 48 19.13 -1.20 1.36
CA SER A 48 19.17 -2.41 2.20
C SER A 48 18.71 -3.71 1.55
N SER A 49 18.84 -3.83 0.22
CA SER A 49 18.89 -5.15 -0.41
C SER A 49 19.73 -5.06 -1.68
N SER A 50 20.93 -5.62 -1.59
CA SER A 50 21.79 -5.94 -2.72
C SER A 50 21.02 -6.68 -3.82
N SER A 51 21.45 -6.41 -5.06
CA SER A 51 21.14 -7.03 -6.36
C SER A 51 19.81 -6.68 -7.05
N ASP A 52 19.99 -5.85 -8.07
CA ASP A 52 19.35 -5.84 -9.39
C ASP A 52 18.06 -5.04 -9.64
N ASP A 53 18.23 -4.18 -10.63
CA ASP A 53 17.38 -3.20 -11.31
C ASP A 53 16.19 -3.81 -12.09
N ALA A 54 15.56 -4.84 -11.54
CA ALA A 54 14.37 -5.44 -12.12
C ALA A 54 13.38 -5.73 -11.00
N GLY A 55 12.17 -5.17 -11.10
CA GLY A 55 11.13 -5.22 -10.07
C GLY A 55 11.06 -6.56 -9.33
N LYS A 56 10.89 -6.49 -8.00
CA LYS A 56 10.97 -7.62 -7.08
C LYS A 56 10.13 -8.79 -7.61
N LEU A 57 10.79 -9.93 -7.89
CA LEU A 57 10.11 -11.17 -8.23
C LEU A 57 9.26 -11.61 -7.03
N LEU A 58 7.94 -11.66 -7.21
CA LEU A 58 7.04 -12.04 -6.14
C LEU A 58 6.89 -13.56 -6.08
N ASN A 59 7.31 -14.13 -4.96
CA ASN A 59 7.00 -15.52 -4.65
C ASN A 59 5.55 -15.69 -4.16
N ALA A 60 5.11 -16.94 -4.01
CA ALA A 60 3.76 -17.27 -3.54
C ALA A 60 3.40 -16.65 -2.18
N PHE A 61 4.36 -16.60 -1.23
CA PHE A 61 4.12 -15.98 0.08
C PHE A 61 3.88 -14.47 -0.03
N HIS A 62 4.56 -13.79 -0.95
CA HIS A 62 4.28 -12.37 -1.21
C HIS A 62 2.84 -12.20 -1.69
N ILE A 63 2.38 -13.00 -2.66
CA ILE A 63 0.99 -12.93 -3.16
C ILE A 63 -0.01 -13.19 -2.03
N ILE A 64 0.22 -14.21 -1.21
CA ILE A 64 -0.64 -14.54 -0.06
C ILE A 64 -0.71 -13.38 0.92
N SER A 65 0.42 -12.72 1.20
CA SER A 65 0.47 -11.56 2.10
C SER A 65 -0.33 -10.36 1.59
N LEU A 66 -0.56 -10.27 0.27
CA LEU A 66 -1.38 -9.22 -0.36
C LEU A 66 -2.88 -9.52 -0.30
N SER A 67 -3.29 -10.73 0.09
CA SER A 67 -4.70 -11.11 0.15
C SER A 67 -5.47 -10.24 1.15
N SER A 68 -6.66 -9.81 0.76
CA SER A 68 -7.56 -9.08 1.66
C SER A 68 -7.99 -9.90 2.88
N GLY A 69 -7.99 -11.23 2.77
CA GLY A 69 -8.35 -12.14 3.88
C GLY A 69 -7.36 -12.17 5.04
N VAL A 70 -6.12 -11.72 4.82
CA VAL A 70 -5.12 -11.53 5.89
C VAL A 70 -4.94 -10.07 6.28
N ASN A 71 -5.66 -9.15 5.62
CA ASN A 71 -5.60 -7.72 5.87
C ASN A 71 -6.63 -7.29 6.92
N LEU A 72 -6.16 -7.00 8.13
CA LEU A 72 -6.99 -6.58 9.26
C LEU A 72 -7.35 -5.09 9.26
N SER A 73 -6.87 -4.30 8.28
CA SER A 73 -7.13 -2.85 8.24
C SER A 73 -8.63 -2.51 8.20
N GLY A 74 -9.44 -3.34 7.54
CA GLY A 74 -10.89 -3.20 7.51
C GLY A 74 -11.54 -3.34 8.90
N LEU A 75 -11.07 -4.28 9.72
CA LEU A 75 -11.55 -4.46 11.09
C LEU A 75 -11.19 -3.25 11.97
N LEU A 76 -9.96 -2.73 11.82
CA LEU A 76 -9.50 -1.57 12.57
C LEU A 76 -10.21 -0.27 12.18
N LYS A 77 -10.64 -0.14 10.92
CA LYS A 77 -11.50 0.96 10.46
C LYS A 77 -12.82 1.00 11.22
N CYS A 78 -13.48 -0.14 11.40
CA CYS A 78 -14.72 -0.24 12.18
C CYS A 78 -14.53 0.16 13.65
N LEU A 79 -13.31 0.03 14.17
CA LEU A 79 -12.94 0.41 15.55
C LEU A 79 -12.52 1.87 15.70
N GLY A 80 -12.70 2.71 14.67
CA GLY A 80 -12.41 4.15 14.73
C GLY A 80 -11.05 4.58 14.16
N GLY A 81 -10.35 3.70 13.43
CA GLY A 81 -9.17 4.06 12.65
C GLY A 81 -9.53 5.06 11.54
N LYS A 82 -8.92 6.26 11.57
CA LYS A 82 -9.41 7.42 10.81
C LYS A 82 -8.78 7.65 9.43
N ASP A 83 -7.87 6.80 8.97
CA ASP A 83 -7.28 6.91 7.64
C ASP A 83 -7.12 5.53 7.02
N THR A 84 -7.91 5.21 5.98
CA THR A 84 -7.67 4.00 5.19
C THR A 84 -7.03 4.37 3.87
N VAL A 85 -5.84 3.83 3.64
CA VAL A 85 -5.24 3.75 2.31
C VAL A 85 -6.08 2.76 1.52
N ASP A 86 -6.68 3.22 0.42
CA ASP A 86 -7.35 2.31 -0.50
C ASP A 86 -6.27 1.66 -1.37
N VAL A 87 -6.29 0.33 -1.44
CA VAL A 87 -5.36 -0.44 -2.26
C VAL A 87 -6.14 -1.21 -3.31
N GLU A 88 -5.80 -1.00 -4.58
CA GLU A 88 -6.28 -1.82 -5.70
C GLU A 88 -5.11 -2.55 -6.34
N ARG A 89 -5.38 -3.78 -6.81
CA ARG A 89 -4.39 -4.63 -7.46
C ARG A 89 -4.96 -5.22 -8.72
N PHE A 90 -4.14 -5.32 -9.74
CA PHE A 90 -4.48 -6.03 -10.96
C PHE A 90 -3.23 -6.67 -11.56
N VAL A 91 -3.47 -7.61 -12.46
CA VAL A 91 -2.43 -8.36 -13.17
C VAL A 91 -2.39 -7.86 -14.61
N SER A 92 -1.20 -7.74 -15.19
CA SER A 92 -1.01 -7.27 -16.55
C SER A 92 0.08 -8.06 -17.28
N ALA A 93 -0.08 -8.28 -18.57
CA ALA A 93 1.00 -8.75 -19.46
C ALA A 93 1.81 -7.62 -20.10
N GLU A 94 1.42 -6.36 -19.85
CA GLU A 94 2.12 -5.20 -20.39
C GLU A 94 3.41 -4.89 -19.63
N SER A 95 4.30 -4.16 -20.29
CA SER A 95 5.57 -3.76 -19.69
C SER A 95 5.36 -2.70 -18.60
N ALA A 96 6.22 -2.71 -17.57
CA ALA A 96 6.13 -1.75 -16.47
C ALA A 96 6.27 -0.30 -16.98
N GLU A 97 7.11 -0.09 -18.01
CA GLU A 97 7.34 1.22 -18.63
C GLU A 97 6.07 1.78 -19.25
N ARG A 98 5.31 0.94 -19.98
CA ARG A 98 4.07 1.37 -20.65
C ARG A 98 2.99 1.73 -19.64
N ILE A 99 2.84 0.93 -18.58
CA ILE A 99 1.88 1.19 -17.50
C ILE A 99 2.26 2.47 -16.74
N MET A 100 3.54 2.65 -16.41
CA MET A 100 4.04 3.87 -15.77
C MET A 100 3.82 5.10 -16.65
N GLN A 101 4.15 5.00 -17.93
CA GLN A 101 3.96 6.09 -18.88
C GLN A 101 2.49 6.53 -18.93
N ARG A 102 1.54 5.59 -18.98
CA ARG A 102 0.11 5.92 -19.00
C ARG A 102 -0.33 6.65 -17.73
N ILE A 103 0.15 6.23 -16.55
CA ILE A 103 -0.11 6.96 -15.30
C ILE A 103 0.43 8.39 -15.35
N GLU A 104 1.65 8.57 -15.85
CA GLU A 104 2.27 9.90 -15.94
C GLU A 104 1.51 10.82 -16.91
N GLU A 105 1.03 10.28 -18.03
CA GLU A 105 0.20 11.00 -19.01
C GLU A 105 -1.11 11.47 -18.39
N VAL A 106 -1.82 10.58 -17.69
CA VAL A 106 -3.07 10.92 -16.99
C VAL A 106 -2.83 11.94 -15.88
N ALA A 107 -1.75 11.77 -15.11
CA ALA A 107 -1.39 12.71 -14.06
C ALA A 107 -1.15 14.12 -14.63
N LYS A 108 -0.40 14.24 -15.73
CA LYS A 108 -0.17 15.54 -16.40
C LYS A 108 -1.46 16.16 -16.94
N ALA A 109 -2.32 15.35 -17.57
CA ALA A 109 -3.59 15.82 -18.12
C ALA A 109 -4.53 16.38 -17.04
N GLU A 110 -4.50 15.81 -15.84
CA GLU A 110 -5.32 16.24 -14.69
C GLU A 110 -4.63 17.29 -13.79
N GLY A 111 -3.50 17.87 -14.23
CA GLY A 111 -2.78 18.91 -13.48
C GLY A 111 -2.09 18.39 -12.20
N MET A 112 -1.84 17.09 -12.11
CA MET A 112 -1.14 16.44 -11.01
C MET A 112 0.36 16.35 -11.28
N ARG A 113 1.15 16.22 -10.21
CA ARG A 113 2.61 16.18 -10.30
C ARG A 113 3.14 14.84 -9.85
N VAL A 114 4.05 14.28 -10.64
CA VAL A 114 4.87 13.14 -10.21
C VAL A 114 5.88 13.66 -9.20
N THR A 115 5.77 13.21 -7.95
CA THR A 115 6.63 13.65 -6.83
C THR A 115 7.74 12.67 -6.49
N GLY A 116 7.69 11.47 -7.04
CA GLY A 116 8.77 10.49 -6.90
C GLY A 116 8.68 9.40 -7.95
N LYS A 117 9.83 8.90 -8.38
CA LYS A 117 9.96 7.75 -9.28
C LYS A 117 11.20 6.95 -8.86
N ASN A 118 11.04 5.65 -8.66
CA ASN A 118 12.14 4.76 -8.33
C ASN A 118 11.93 3.40 -9.01
N GLY A 119 12.72 3.09 -10.03
CA GLY A 119 12.57 1.86 -10.82
C GLY A 119 11.15 1.66 -11.33
N ALA A 120 10.50 0.61 -10.84
CA ALA A 120 9.13 0.21 -11.19
C ALA A 120 8.03 0.82 -10.29
N ALA A 121 8.33 1.89 -9.57
CA ALA A 121 7.39 2.58 -8.69
C ALA A 121 7.30 4.09 -8.99
N VAL A 122 6.09 4.63 -8.93
CA VAL A 122 5.78 6.05 -9.18
C VAL A 122 4.84 6.60 -8.12
N ARG A 123 5.12 7.83 -7.67
CA ARG A 123 4.31 8.61 -6.73
C ARG A 123 3.77 9.84 -7.44
N VAL A 124 2.46 9.99 -7.44
CA VAL A 124 1.71 11.11 -8.01
C VAL A 124 0.99 11.84 -6.88
N GLU A 125 1.06 13.16 -6.89
CA GLU A 125 0.40 14.04 -5.92
C GLU A 125 -0.43 15.09 -6.67
N GLY A 126 -1.67 15.27 -6.25
CA GLY A 126 -2.62 16.22 -6.82
C GLY A 126 -3.30 17.06 -5.75
N GLN A 127 -3.88 18.19 -6.18
CA GLN A 127 -4.73 19.05 -5.35
C GLN A 127 -4.10 19.49 -4.01
N ASN A 128 -2.84 19.95 -4.03
CA ASN A 128 -2.10 20.38 -2.83
C ASN A 128 -2.03 19.30 -1.73
N GLY A 129 -1.79 18.05 -2.11
CA GLY A 129 -1.64 16.93 -1.17
C GLY A 129 -2.96 16.28 -0.75
N LYS A 130 -4.10 16.73 -1.27
CA LYS A 130 -5.40 16.08 -1.03
C LYS A 130 -5.54 14.75 -1.76
N PHE A 131 -4.83 14.56 -2.87
CA PHE A 131 -4.77 13.29 -3.58
C PHE A 131 -3.33 12.80 -3.66
N VAL A 132 -3.08 11.58 -3.18
CA VAL A 132 -1.79 10.90 -3.30
C VAL A 132 -2.04 9.52 -3.88
N LEU A 133 -1.32 9.18 -4.95
CA LEU A 133 -1.31 7.87 -5.57
C LEU A 133 0.12 7.35 -5.60
N VAL A 134 0.32 6.13 -5.14
CA VAL A 134 1.58 5.38 -5.28
C VAL A 134 1.26 4.12 -6.04
N MET A 135 1.91 3.93 -7.17
CA MET A 135 1.85 2.70 -7.95
C MET A 135 3.19 1.99 -7.87
N GLU A 136 3.14 0.70 -7.59
CA GLU A 136 4.30 -0.19 -7.56
C GLU A 136 4.04 -1.39 -8.47
N ILE A 137 4.97 -1.63 -9.39
CA ILE A 137 4.89 -2.73 -10.36
C ILE A 137 5.92 -3.77 -9.98
N ASN A 138 5.47 -5.00 -9.77
CA ASN A 138 6.31 -6.12 -9.35
C ASN A 138 6.16 -7.28 -10.34
N ARG A 139 7.26 -7.97 -10.63
CA ARG A 139 7.25 -9.09 -11.59
C ARG A 139 6.66 -10.32 -10.94
N LEU A 140 5.62 -10.90 -11.55
CA LEU A 140 4.98 -12.12 -11.07
C LEU A 140 5.55 -13.36 -11.78
N THR A 141 5.69 -13.28 -13.10
CA THR A 141 6.31 -14.31 -13.95
C THR A 141 7.15 -13.66 -15.05
N GLU A 142 7.70 -14.45 -15.98
CA GLU A 142 8.47 -13.89 -17.08
C GLU A 142 7.68 -12.91 -17.96
N LYS A 143 6.36 -13.10 -18.08
CA LYS A 143 5.49 -12.38 -19.00
C LYS A 143 4.41 -11.54 -18.32
N VAL A 144 4.34 -11.57 -17.00
CA VAL A 144 3.24 -10.99 -16.24
C VAL A 144 3.76 -10.22 -15.04
N VAL A 145 3.20 -9.04 -14.85
CA VAL A 145 3.43 -8.18 -13.69
C VAL A 145 2.17 -8.07 -12.85
N ILE A 146 2.33 -7.84 -11.55
CA ILE A 146 1.26 -7.37 -10.68
C ILE A 146 1.48 -5.88 -10.43
N VAL A 147 0.41 -5.12 -10.53
CA VAL A 147 0.40 -3.69 -10.25
C VAL A 147 -0.37 -3.48 -8.96
N GLU A 148 0.28 -2.88 -7.98
CA GLU A 148 -0.35 -2.41 -6.74
C GLU A 148 -0.49 -0.90 -6.78
N VAL A 149 -1.70 -0.41 -6.58
CA VAL A 149 -2.01 1.01 -6.52
C VAL A 149 -2.54 1.34 -5.14
N LYS A 150 -1.77 2.11 -4.39
CA LYS A 150 -2.16 2.69 -3.11
C LYS A 150 -2.60 4.13 -3.33
N ARG A 151 -3.75 4.51 -2.78
CA ARG A 151 -4.23 5.88 -2.88
C ARG A 151 -4.71 6.41 -1.53
N LYS A 152 -4.57 7.72 -1.36
CA LYS A 152 -5.13 8.48 -0.26
C LYS A 152 -5.81 9.72 -0.84
N GLU A 153 -7.06 9.92 -0.46
CA GLU A 153 -7.84 11.08 -0.88
C GLU A 153 -8.48 11.75 0.35
N ILE A 154 -8.05 12.98 0.64
CA ILE A 154 -8.41 13.73 1.84
C ILE A 154 -9.48 14.76 1.46
N GLY A 155 -10.74 14.44 1.78
CA GLY A 155 -11.90 15.31 1.56
C GLY A 155 -13.22 14.56 1.75
N ALA A 156 -14.30 15.27 2.08
CA ALA A 156 -15.67 14.74 2.11
C ALA A 156 -16.45 15.36 0.96
N GLY A 157 -16.67 14.60 -0.11
CA GLY A 157 -17.41 15.07 -1.28
C GLY A 157 -17.49 14.04 -2.41
N PRO A 158 -18.35 14.26 -3.41
CA PRO A 158 -18.48 13.43 -4.62
C PRO A 158 -17.20 13.37 -5.46
N ASP A 159 -16.21 14.22 -5.16
CA ASP A 159 -14.90 14.25 -5.81
C ASP A 159 -14.00 13.04 -5.52
N ARG A 160 -14.40 12.11 -4.62
CA ARG A 160 -13.67 10.86 -4.28
C ARG A 160 -13.56 9.83 -5.42
N GLU A 161 -13.71 10.28 -6.65
CA GLU A 161 -13.77 9.44 -7.83
C GLU A 161 -12.70 9.80 -8.84
N ILE A 162 -11.72 10.66 -8.52
CA ILE A 162 -10.58 10.94 -9.42
C ILE A 162 -9.96 9.61 -9.90
N TRP A 163 -9.72 8.68 -8.97
CA TRP A 163 -9.24 7.35 -9.33
C TRP A 163 -10.19 6.63 -10.29
N LYS A 164 -11.49 6.56 -9.97
CA LYS A 164 -12.47 5.80 -10.76
C LYS A 164 -12.78 6.41 -12.12
N LEU A 165 -12.77 7.74 -12.22
CA LEU A 165 -13.19 8.50 -13.40
C LEU A 165 -12.02 8.77 -14.34
N LYS A 166 -10.81 8.97 -13.80
CA LYS A 166 -9.65 9.43 -14.59
C LYS A 166 -8.60 8.35 -14.79
N PHE A 167 -8.18 7.69 -13.70
CA PHE A 167 -7.08 6.73 -13.75
C PHE A 167 -7.53 5.31 -14.11
N LYS A 168 -8.56 4.80 -13.44
CA LYS A 168 -9.03 3.42 -13.59
C LYS A 168 -9.41 3.05 -15.02
N PRO A 169 -10.13 3.88 -15.80
CA PRO A 169 -10.49 3.54 -17.18
C PRO A 169 -9.25 3.47 -18.11
N GLN A 170 -8.20 4.22 -17.78
CA GLN A 170 -6.97 4.27 -18.56
C GLN A 170 -6.05 3.08 -18.25
N LEU A 171 -6.25 2.43 -17.12
CA LEU A 171 -5.50 1.24 -16.73
C LEU A 171 -6.28 -0.05 -16.99
N SER A 172 -7.60 0.02 -17.16
CA SER A 172 -8.41 -1.17 -17.47
C SER A 172 -8.01 -1.84 -18.79
N GLU A 173 -7.42 -1.09 -19.72
CA GLU A 173 -6.87 -1.66 -20.97
C GLU A 173 -5.66 -2.59 -20.73
N PHE A 174 -5.01 -2.48 -19.56
CA PHE A 174 -3.86 -3.31 -19.18
C PHE A 174 -4.23 -4.47 -18.27
N ILE A 175 -5.48 -4.57 -17.83
CA ILE A 175 -5.92 -5.68 -16.97
C ILE A 175 -6.06 -6.94 -17.80
N LEU A 176 -5.41 -8.01 -17.35
CA LEU A 176 -5.48 -9.34 -17.95
C LEU A 176 -6.74 -10.10 -17.50
#